data_AF-X1H2N8-F1
#
_entry.id   AF-X1H2N8-F1
#
_cell.length_a   1.000
_cell.length_b   1.000
_cell.length_c   1.000
_cell.angle_alpha   90.00
_cell.angle_beta   90.00
_cell.angle_gamma   90.00
#
_symmetry.space_group_name_H-M   'P 1'
#
loop_
_entity.id
_entity.type
_entity.pdbx_description
1 polymer ?
#
loop_
_entity_poly.entity_id
_entity_poly.type
_entity_poly.pdbx_seq_one_letter_code
_entity_poly.pdbx_strand_id
1 'polypeptide(L)'
;VPDFVEVHYLVRAPERHQVDDLYERLLKVAEGATLMTETTLEIDYLSGMYNPVRNDVVNDVIYEKMLQVRPPRFNEEEQEFAKEMKKNMPPPNLHELKKTVPPDLLELAMQVYREPLCPVISPPLGKGTVAGGSTDVADVSWNTPLGEFHTACFVLGSPGHSWYCVATSGMSIGHKGMITAAQIMALTALEFMSNPELVEKARKKFENTFKDKPYKTPFPKGHKPPFHSL
;
A
#
# COMPACT_ATOMS: atom_id res chain seq x y z
N VAL A 1 -15.57 -14.63 38.32
CA VAL A 1 -15.18 -15.10 36.97
C VAL A 1 -15.96 -14.24 35.98
N PRO A 2 -15.33 -13.58 35.00
CA PRO A 2 -16.06 -12.80 33.99
C PRO A 2 -17.05 -13.68 33.24
N ASP A 3 -18.26 -13.19 33.00
CA ASP A 3 -19.35 -13.86 32.27
C ASP A 3 -19.37 -13.53 30.77
N PHE A 4 -18.60 -12.52 30.35
CA PHE A 4 -18.42 -12.10 28.97
C PHE A 4 -17.00 -11.59 28.71
N VAL A 5 -16.45 -11.91 27.53
CA VAL A 5 -15.18 -11.38 27.03
C VAL A 5 -15.31 -11.17 25.52
N GLU A 6 -14.77 -10.07 25.03
CA GLU A 6 -14.67 -9.76 23.61
C GLU A 6 -13.21 -9.60 23.20
N VAL A 7 -12.87 -10.10 22.02
CA VAL A 7 -11.53 -10.00 21.43
C VAL A 7 -11.65 -9.69 19.94
N HIS A 8 -10.78 -8.82 19.45
CA HIS A 8 -10.71 -8.46 18.03
C HIS A 8 -9.41 -9.02 17.42
N TYR A 9 -9.55 -9.81 16.37
CA TYR A 9 -8.44 -10.39 15.62
C TYR A 9 -8.30 -9.78 14.23
N LEU A 10 -7.05 -9.50 13.84
CA LEU A 10 -6.65 -9.23 12.46
C LEU A 10 -5.81 -10.39 11.95
N VAL A 11 -6.26 -11.06 10.90
CA VAL A 11 -5.55 -12.19 10.27
C VAL A 11 -4.92 -11.70 8.97
N ARG A 12 -3.61 -11.92 8.80
CA ARG A 12 -2.86 -11.44 7.63
C ARG A 12 -1.93 -12.51 7.08
N ALA A 13 -1.90 -12.62 5.76
CA ALA A 13 -0.95 -13.42 5.00
C ALA A 13 -0.63 -12.73 3.65
N PRO A 14 0.44 -13.13 2.95
CA PRO A 14 0.79 -12.58 1.63
C PRO A 14 -0.29 -12.74 0.55
N GLU A 15 -1.03 -13.84 0.56
CA GLU A 15 -2.11 -14.12 -0.40
C GLU A 15 -3.43 -14.44 0.30
N ARG A 16 -4.55 -14.14 -0.39
CA ARG A 16 -5.90 -14.32 0.18
C ARG A 16 -6.17 -15.75 0.68
N HIS A 17 -5.85 -16.77 -0.11
CA HIS A 17 -6.13 -18.16 0.27
C HIS A 17 -5.44 -18.56 1.59
N GLN A 18 -4.28 -17.98 1.87
CA GLN A 18 -3.55 -18.22 3.11
C GLN A 18 -4.23 -17.53 4.31
N VAL A 19 -4.91 -16.40 4.09
CA VAL A 19 -5.75 -15.77 5.13
C VAL A 19 -6.92 -16.68 5.46
N ASP A 20 -7.55 -17.28 4.45
CA ASP A 20 -8.67 -18.21 4.64
C ASP A 20 -8.22 -19.43 5.47
N ASP A 21 -7.10 -20.06 5.11
CA ASP A 21 -6.52 -21.18 5.86
C ASP A 21 -6.20 -20.82 7.33
N LEU A 22 -5.63 -19.63 7.56
CA LEU A 22 -5.30 -19.15 8.91
C LEU A 22 -6.55 -18.82 9.73
N TYR A 23 -7.56 -18.22 9.09
CA TYR A 23 -8.82 -17.88 9.73
C TYR A 23 -9.57 -19.15 10.16
N GLU A 24 -9.66 -20.16 9.30
CA GLU A 24 -10.25 -21.46 9.68
C GLU A 24 -9.55 -22.10 10.88
N ARG A 25 -8.21 -21.98 10.96
CA ARG A 25 -7.45 -22.46 12.11
C ARG A 25 -7.74 -21.65 13.38
N LEU A 26 -7.90 -20.34 13.26
CA LEU A 26 -8.28 -19.48 14.39
C LEU A 26 -9.66 -19.88 14.93
N LEU A 27 -10.64 -20.14 14.05
CA LEU A 27 -11.97 -20.59 14.45
C LEU A 27 -11.93 -21.92 15.21
N LYS A 28 -11.19 -22.91 14.70
CA LYS A 28 -11.01 -24.21 15.38
C LYS A 28 -10.41 -24.07 16.79
N VAL A 29 -9.49 -23.13 16.98
CA VAL A 29 -8.92 -22.85 18.31
C VAL A 29 -9.97 -22.25 19.24
N ALA A 30 -10.77 -21.29 18.75
CA ALA A 30 -11.84 -20.66 19.53
C ALA A 30 -12.93 -21.69 19.92
N GLU A 31 -13.36 -22.53 18.99
CA GLU A 31 -14.30 -23.63 19.25
C GLU A 31 -13.74 -24.66 20.25
N GLY A 32 -12.45 -24.97 20.16
CA GLY A 32 -11.79 -25.84 21.14
C GLY A 32 -11.80 -25.23 22.56
N ALA A 33 -11.63 -23.91 22.67
CA ALA A 33 -11.70 -23.22 23.95
C ALA A 33 -13.11 -23.30 24.56
N THR A 34 -14.16 -23.07 23.77
CA THR A 34 -15.54 -23.14 24.28
C THR A 34 -15.92 -24.53 24.75
N LEU A 35 -15.42 -25.58 24.09
CA LEU A 35 -15.61 -26.96 24.52
C LEU A 35 -14.96 -27.23 25.88
N MET A 36 -13.77 -26.67 26.15
CA MET A 36 -13.08 -26.87 27.44
C MET A 36 -13.75 -26.14 28.59
N THR A 37 -14.40 -25.00 28.32
CA THR A 37 -14.93 -24.10 29.35
C THR A 37 -16.45 -24.10 29.45
N GLU A 38 -17.14 -24.93 28.66
CA GLU A 38 -18.59 -24.99 28.60
C GLU A 38 -19.25 -23.62 28.30
N THR A 39 -18.64 -22.84 27.40
CA THR A 39 -19.12 -21.50 27.00
C THR A 39 -19.65 -21.50 25.57
N THR A 40 -20.18 -20.35 25.12
CA THR A 40 -20.62 -20.11 23.74
C THR A 40 -19.70 -19.11 23.04
N LEU A 41 -19.65 -19.19 21.71
CA LEU A 41 -18.89 -18.28 20.86
C LEU A 41 -19.84 -17.59 19.88
N GLU A 42 -19.71 -16.28 19.75
CA GLU A 42 -20.27 -15.48 18.67
C GLU A 42 -19.11 -14.91 17.83
N ILE A 43 -19.27 -14.91 16.51
CA ILE A 43 -18.25 -14.41 15.58
C ILE A 43 -18.87 -13.30 14.74
N ASP A 44 -18.32 -12.10 14.86
CA ASP A 44 -18.63 -10.99 13.97
C ASP A 44 -17.53 -10.82 12.92
N TYR A 45 -17.90 -10.96 11.64
CA TYR A 45 -16.97 -10.82 10.52
C TYR A 45 -16.97 -9.37 10.03
N LEU A 46 -16.02 -8.58 10.52
CA LEU A 46 -16.01 -7.13 10.26
C LEU A 46 -15.46 -6.75 8.89
N SER A 47 -14.39 -7.40 8.43
CA SER A 47 -13.70 -7.00 7.20
C SER A 47 -12.91 -8.15 6.57
N GLY A 48 -12.71 -8.03 5.26
CA GLY A 48 -11.83 -8.90 4.49
C GLY A 48 -11.31 -8.16 3.27
N MET A 49 -10.02 -8.37 2.96
CA MET A 49 -9.34 -7.72 1.85
C MET A 49 -8.43 -8.69 1.11
N TYR A 50 -8.08 -8.35 -0.11
CA TYR A 50 -7.12 -9.08 -0.93
C TYR A 50 -5.71 -8.47 -0.89
N ASN A 51 -4.73 -9.22 -1.40
CA ASN A 51 -3.39 -8.69 -1.66
C ASN A 51 -3.37 -7.86 -2.96
N PRO A 52 -2.60 -6.77 -3.07
CA PRO A 52 -2.59 -5.94 -4.28
C PRO A 52 -1.92 -6.65 -5.46
N VAL A 53 -2.50 -6.52 -6.65
CA VAL A 53 -1.97 -7.03 -7.93
C VAL A 53 -1.80 -5.87 -8.90
N ARG A 54 -0.55 -5.50 -9.16
CA ARG A 54 -0.22 -4.31 -9.97
C ARG A 54 -0.02 -4.68 -11.43
N ASN A 55 -0.51 -3.84 -12.32
CA ASN A 55 -0.39 -4.02 -13.77
C ASN A 55 0.83 -3.26 -14.29
N ASP A 56 1.88 -3.98 -14.72
CA ASP A 56 3.09 -3.29 -15.19
C ASP A 56 2.83 -2.35 -16.38
N VAL A 57 1.84 -2.59 -17.24
CA VAL A 57 1.51 -1.66 -18.35
C VAL A 57 1.08 -0.30 -17.80
N VAL A 58 0.28 -0.31 -16.73
CA VAL A 58 -0.16 0.92 -16.06
C VAL A 58 1.02 1.57 -15.32
N ASN A 59 1.83 0.77 -14.63
CA ASN A 59 3.00 1.28 -13.91
C ASN A 59 4.06 1.89 -14.83
N ASP A 60 4.29 1.31 -16.01
CA ASP A 60 5.25 1.82 -16.99
C ASP A 60 4.82 3.22 -17.47
N VAL A 61 3.53 3.39 -17.80
CA VAL A 61 2.97 4.70 -18.17
C VAL A 61 3.08 5.69 -17.01
N ILE A 62 2.74 5.27 -15.77
CA ILE A 62 2.91 6.13 -14.58
C ILE A 62 4.37 6.57 -14.45
N TYR A 63 5.31 5.65 -14.55
CA TYR A 63 6.73 5.93 -14.42
C TYR A 63 7.23 6.90 -15.49
N GLU A 64 6.82 6.73 -16.75
CA GLU A 64 7.09 7.69 -17.82
C GLU A 64 6.55 9.09 -17.49
N LYS A 65 5.32 9.18 -16.95
CA LYS A 65 4.74 10.48 -16.55
C LYS A 65 5.43 11.06 -15.33
N MET A 66 5.91 10.26 -14.38
CA MET A 66 6.77 10.72 -13.29
C MET A 66 8.04 11.38 -13.85
N LEU A 67 8.71 10.73 -14.81
CA LEU A 67 9.91 11.27 -15.46
C LEU A 67 9.62 12.58 -16.22
N GLN A 68 8.42 12.72 -16.78
CA GLN A 68 7.99 13.95 -17.45
C GLN A 68 7.72 15.09 -16.44
N VAL A 69 6.98 14.82 -15.36
CA VAL A 69 6.59 15.84 -14.36
C VAL A 69 7.77 16.28 -13.50
N ARG A 70 8.71 15.37 -13.22
CA ARG A 70 9.86 15.55 -12.31
C ARG A 70 9.47 15.68 -10.82
N PRO A 71 10.43 15.51 -9.89
CA PRO A 71 10.18 15.75 -8.47
C PRO A 71 9.76 17.20 -8.16
N PRO A 72 8.97 17.41 -7.08
CA PRO A 72 8.62 18.75 -6.63
C PRO A 72 9.87 19.55 -6.23
N ARG A 73 9.83 20.87 -6.48
CA ARG A 73 10.88 21.80 -6.07
C ARG A 73 10.57 22.38 -4.70
N PHE A 74 11.47 22.13 -3.75
CA PHE A 74 11.36 22.66 -2.40
C PHE A 74 12.26 23.89 -2.21
N ASN A 75 11.76 24.89 -1.48
CA ASN A 75 12.49 26.10 -1.15
C ASN A 75 13.38 25.89 0.10
N GLU A 76 14.16 26.89 0.47
CA GLU A 76 15.10 26.80 1.60
C GLU A 76 14.41 26.55 2.94
N GLU A 77 13.25 27.17 3.18
CA GLU A 77 12.47 26.99 4.41
C GLU A 77 11.99 25.54 4.57
N GLU A 78 11.46 24.94 3.51
CA GLU A 78 11.02 23.54 3.48
C GLU A 78 12.19 22.59 3.67
N GLN A 79 13.34 22.89 3.05
CA GLN A 79 14.57 22.11 3.23
C GLN A 79 15.07 22.17 4.67
N GLU A 80 15.07 23.34 5.30
CA GLU A 80 15.51 23.51 6.68
C GLU A 80 14.57 22.81 7.66
N PHE A 81 13.26 22.98 7.47
CA PHE A 81 12.25 22.25 8.24
C PHE A 81 12.45 20.73 8.13
N ALA A 82 12.64 20.23 6.90
CA ALA A 82 12.85 18.81 6.65
C ALA A 82 14.14 18.27 7.29
N LYS A 83 15.23 19.04 7.27
CA LYS A 83 16.48 18.70 7.97
C LYS A 83 16.27 18.62 9.48
N GLU A 84 15.56 19.58 10.06
CA GLU A 84 15.29 19.60 11.50
C GLU A 84 14.50 18.36 11.94
N MET A 85 13.44 18.03 11.21
CA MET A 85 12.68 16.81 11.48
C MET A 85 13.53 15.55 11.41
N LYS A 86 14.41 15.47 10.41
CA LYS A 86 15.24 14.28 10.17
C LYS A 86 16.24 13.99 11.29
N LYS A 87 16.65 14.99 12.08
CA LYS A 87 17.57 14.81 13.22
C LYS A 87 17.08 13.79 14.24
N ASN A 88 15.76 13.67 14.41
CA ASN A 88 15.13 12.78 15.40
C ASN A 88 14.49 11.53 14.77
N MET A 89 14.68 11.30 13.47
CA MET A 89 14.14 10.13 12.79
C MET A 89 14.96 8.88 13.10
N PRO A 90 14.31 7.70 13.15
CA PRO A 90 15.04 6.44 13.21
C PRO A 90 15.89 6.25 11.94
N PRO A 91 17.02 5.53 12.04
CA PRO A 91 17.82 5.18 10.88
C PRO A 91 17.04 4.29 9.90
N PRO A 92 17.45 4.21 8.63
CA PRO A 92 16.77 3.37 7.65
C PRO A 92 16.78 1.91 8.10
N ASN A 93 15.65 1.21 7.91
CA ASN A 93 15.61 -0.23 8.09
C ASN A 93 16.32 -0.91 6.92
N LEU A 94 17.61 -1.21 7.11
CA LEU A 94 18.45 -1.84 6.09
C LEU A 94 17.95 -3.23 5.67
N HIS A 95 17.26 -3.96 6.55
CA HIS A 95 16.67 -5.25 6.21
C HIS A 95 15.54 -5.09 5.19
N GLU A 96 14.64 -4.13 5.41
CA GLU A 96 13.57 -3.82 4.46
C GLU A 96 14.11 -3.24 3.15
N LEU A 97 15.10 -2.36 3.22
CA LEU A 97 15.71 -1.77 2.01
C LEU A 97 16.32 -2.86 1.11
N LYS A 98 17.01 -3.84 1.69
CA LYS A 98 17.61 -4.96 0.95
C LYS A 98 16.59 -5.91 0.32
N LYS A 99 15.33 -5.90 0.77
CA LYS A 99 14.27 -6.69 0.12
C LYS A 99 13.88 -6.09 -1.22
N THR A 100 13.84 -4.76 -1.31
CA THR A 100 13.29 -4.06 -2.49
C THR A 100 14.37 -3.50 -3.41
N VAL A 101 15.50 -3.06 -2.86
CA VAL A 101 16.60 -2.42 -3.59
C VAL A 101 17.65 -3.46 -4.00
N PRO A 102 17.97 -3.59 -5.29
CA PRO A 102 19.06 -4.43 -5.79
C PRO A 102 20.42 -4.09 -5.16
N PRO A 103 21.31 -5.07 -4.94
CA PRO A 103 22.60 -4.85 -4.28
C PRO A 103 23.47 -3.76 -4.93
N ASP A 104 23.43 -3.65 -6.26
CA ASP A 104 24.16 -2.67 -7.06
C ASP A 104 23.62 -1.23 -6.91
N LEU A 105 22.37 -1.08 -6.49
CA LEU A 105 21.74 0.23 -6.22
C LEU A 105 21.72 0.61 -4.74
N LEU A 106 22.18 -0.28 -3.84
CA LEU A 106 22.05 -0.08 -2.40
C LEU A 106 22.81 1.15 -1.90
N GLU A 107 24.03 1.39 -2.43
CA GLU A 107 24.80 2.57 -2.06
C GLU A 107 24.10 3.86 -2.46
N LEU A 108 23.58 3.91 -3.70
CA LEU A 108 22.82 5.05 -4.20
C LEU A 108 21.55 5.28 -3.37
N ALA A 109 20.81 4.21 -3.04
CA ALA A 109 19.62 4.32 -2.21
C ALA A 109 19.95 4.87 -0.81
N MET A 110 21.09 4.49 -0.24
CA MET A 110 21.56 5.04 1.04
C MET A 110 21.98 6.51 0.94
N GLN A 111 22.56 6.93 -0.18
CA GLN A 111 22.87 8.34 -0.43
C GLN A 111 21.56 9.16 -0.54
N VAL A 112 20.60 8.69 -1.33
CA VAL A 112 19.27 9.32 -1.44
C VAL A 112 18.60 9.40 -0.07
N TYR A 113 18.65 8.33 0.73
CA TYR A 113 18.05 8.32 2.07
C TYR A 113 18.66 9.36 3.02
N ARG A 114 19.88 9.86 2.80
CA ARG A 114 20.47 10.92 3.63
C ARG A 114 19.85 12.28 3.36
N GLU A 115 19.28 12.49 2.18
CA GLU A 115 18.63 13.75 1.84
C GLU A 115 17.34 13.96 2.64
N PRO A 116 17.04 15.19 3.07
CA PRO A 116 15.82 15.49 3.83
C PRO A 116 14.55 15.30 3.01
N LEU A 117 14.58 15.66 1.72
CA LEU A 117 13.47 15.51 0.78
C LEU A 117 13.97 14.75 -0.45
N CYS A 118 13.14 13.84 -0.99
CA CYS A 118 13.56 12.98 -2.09
C CYS A 118 13.81 13.80 -3.38
N PRO A 119 15.05 13.85 -3.90
CA PRO A 119 15.36 14.67 -5.07
C PRO A 119 15.26 13.91 -6.39
N VAL A 120 14.97 12.61 -6.35
CA VAL A 120 15.03 11.71 -7.51
C VAL A 120 13.76 10.90 -7.66
N ILE A 121 13.56 10.37 -8.85
CA ILE A 121 12.52 9.37 -9.12
C ILE A 121 13.21 8.01 -9.05
N SER A 122 12.78 7.17 -8.11
CA SER A 122 13.24 5.78 -8.07
C SER A 122 12.66 5.01 -9.26
N PRO A 123 13.45 4.15 -9.93
CA PRO A 123 12.87 3.18 -10.85
C PRO A 123 11.87 2.26 -10.10
N PRO A 124 10.98 1.55 -10.82
CA PRO A 124 10.16 0.50 -10.22
C PRO A 124 11.06 -0.59 -9.62
N LEU A 125 10.94 -0.82 -8.31
CA LEU A 125 11.75 -1.77 -7.55
C LEU A 125 10.87 -2.77 -6.79
N GLY A 126 11.46 -3.86 -6.29
CA GLY A 126 10.75 -4.83 -5.44
C GLY A 126 9.74 -5.73 -6.15
N LYS A 127 9.88 -5.98 -7.46
CA LYS A 127 9.01 -6.92 -8.17
C LYS A 127 9.09 -8.32 -7.53
N GLY A 128 7.93 -8.90 -7.22
CA GLY A 128 7.84 -10.21 -6.55
C GLY A 128 8.08 -10.16 -5.03
N THR A 129 8.30 -8.98 -4.45
CA THR A 129 8.42 -8.83 -3.00
C THR A 129 7.05 -8.55 -2.38
N VAL A 130 6.88 -8.98 -1.12
CA VAL A 130 5.67 -8.73 -0.35
C VAL A 130 5.94 -7.58 0.61
N ALA A 131 5.20 -6.49 0.47
CA ALA A 131 5.26 -5.36 1.40
C ALA A 131 4.30 -5.58 2.58
N GLY A 132 4.64 -5.02 3.75
CA GLY A 132 3.81 -5.09 4.95
C GLY A 132 2.62 -4.14 4.99
N GLY A 133 2.35 -3.40 3.92
CA GLY A 133 1.21 -2.47 3.82
C GLY A 133 -0.13 -3.17 3.65
N SER A 134 -1.21 -2.45 3.92
CA SER A 134 -2.61 -2.89 3.76
C SER A 134 -3.41 -1.73 3.18
N THR A 135 -4.26 -2.02 2.19
CA THR A 135 -5.08 -1.03 1.48
C THR A 135 -6.28 -1.74 0.83
N ASP A 136 -7.44 -1.11 0.84
CA ASP A 136 -8.66 -1.57 0.17
C ASP A 136 -8.60 -1.44 -1.37
N VAL A 137 -7.71 -0.58 -1.87
CA VAL A 137 -7.35 -0.47 -3.29
C VAL A 137 -6.87 -1.82 -3.84
N ALA A 138 -6.37 -2.71 -2.98
CA ALA A 138 -6.01 -4.07 -3.36
C ALA A 138 -7.22 -4.83 -3.96
N ASP A 139 -8.42 -4.73 -3.42
CA ASP A 139 -9.60 -5.41 -3.96
C ASP A 139 -10.02 -4.85 -5.34
N VAL A 140 -9.81 -3.55 -5.58
CA VAL A 140 -9.98 -2.94 -6.91
C VAL A 140 -9.04 -3.57 -7.92
N SER A 141 -7.80 -3.87 -7.52
CA SER A 141 -6.79 -4.50 -8.37
C SER A 141 -7.14 -5.90 -8.86
N TRP A 142 -8.08 -6.57 -8.20
CA TRP A 142 -8.62 -7.89 -8.60
C TRP A 142 -9.79 -7.78 -9.58
N ASN A 143 -10.30 -6.58 -9.81
CA ASN A 143 -11.46 -6.32 -10.67
C ASN A 143 -11.11 -5.46 -11.89
N THR A 144 -10.00 -4.71 -11.85
CA THR A 144 -9.54 -3.88 -12.98
C THR A 144 -8.03 -3.68 -12.95
N PRO A 145 -7.35 -3.40 -14.09
CA PRO A 145 -5.96 -2.97 -14.09
C PRO A 145 -5.70 -1.84 -13.10
N LEU A 146 -4.71 -2.01 -12.21
CA LEU A 146 -4.30 -1.03 -11.22
C LEU A 146 -2.82 -0.69 -11.38
N GLY A 147 -2.49 0.60 -11.27
CA GLY A 147 -1.14 1.09 -11.00
C GLY A 147 -1.15 2.02 -9.80
N GLU A 148 -0.04 2.04 -9.05
CA GLU A 148 0.11 2.85 -7.84
C GLU A 148 1.51 3.48 -7.82
N PHE A 149 1.63 4.64 -7.22
CA PHE A 149 2.90 5.32 -7.03
C PHE A 149 2.89 6.19 -5.77
N HIS A 150 4.07 6.59 -5.33
CA HIS A 150 4.27 7.53 -4.23
C HIS A 150 4.91 8.82 -4.76
N THR A 151 4.60 9.95 -4.12
CA THR A 151 5.29 11.23 -4.36
C THR A 151 5.91 11.76 -3.06
N ALA A 152 6.78 12.77 -3.19
CA ALA A 152 7.51 13.35 -2.06
C ALA A 152 6.63 14.27 -1.21
N CYS A 153 5.58 13.72 -0.58
CA CYS A 153 4.71 14.46 0.34
C CYS A 153 5.28 14.57 1.76
N PHE A 154 6.25 13.71 2.12
CA PHE A 154 6.83 13.63 3.46
C PHE A 154 8.35 13.81 3.42
N VAL A 155 8.92 14.16 4.56
CA VAL A 155 10.37 14.09 4.79
C VAL A 155 10.84 12.65 4.60
N LEU A 156 11.91 12.46 3.85
CA LEU A 156 12.39 11.15 3.47
C LEU A 156 12.86 10.37 4.71
N GLY A 157 12.29 9.18 4.89
CA GLY A 157 12.53 8.34 6.06
C GLY A 157 11.44 8.43 7.14
N SER A 158 10.45 9.30 6.99
CA SER A 158 9.30 9.39 7.90
C SER A 158 8.62 8.02 8.06
N PRO A 159 8.50 7.49 9.30
CA PRO A 159 7.66 6.33 9.55
C PRO A 159 6.20 6.65 9.18
N GLY A 160 5.50 5.70 8.55
CA GLY A 160 4.06 5.83 8.29
C GLY A 160 3.29 6.01 9.60
N HIS A 161 2.14 6.70 9.55
CA HIS A 161 1.28 6.97 10.71
C HIS A 161 1.98 7.70 11.87
N SER A 162 3.00 8.51 11.57
CA SER A 162 3.74 9.26 12.59
C SER A 162 3.43 10.76 12.53
N TRP A 163 3.81 11.47 13.60
CA TRP A 163 3.76 12.94 13.64
C TRP A 163 4.56 13.58 12.50
N TYR A 164 5.58 12.90 11.96
CA TYR A 164 6.33 13.38 10.80
C TYR A 164 5.43 13.56 9.56
N CYS A 165 4.55 12.58 9.30
CA CYS A 165 3.57 12.65 8.22
C CYS A 165 2.54 13.76 8.47
N VAL A 166 2.06 13.93 9.71
CA VAL A 166 1.06 14.96 10.05
C VAL A 166 1.63 16.36 9.80
N ALA A 167 2.81 16.64 10.34
CA ALA A 167 3.43 17.96 10.22
C ALA A 167 3.74 18.32 8.76
N THR A 168 4.26 17.36 7.97
CA THR A 168 4.59 17.60 6.55
C THR A 168 3.35 17.72 5.66
N SER A 169 2.29 16.97 5.96
CA SER A 169 1.01 17.06 5.22
C SER A 169 0.32 18.41 5.39
N GLY A 170 0.46 19.05 6.56
CA GLY A 170 -0.10 20.37 6.84
C GLY A 170 0.74 21.54 6.30
N MET A 171 1.83 21.25 5.59
CA MET A 171 2.77 22.23 5.05
C MET A 171 2.81 22.23 3.52
N SER A 172 3.49 23.22 2.97
CA SER A 172 3.74 23.32 1.52
C SER A 172 4.49 22.11 0.95
N ILE A 173 5.25 21.35 1.76
CA ILE A 173 5.88 20.08 1.36
C ILE A 173 4.81 19.09 0.89
N GLY A 174 3.83 18.79 1.75
CA GLY A 174 2.72 17.91 1.43
C GLY A 174 1.89 18.42 0.26
N HIS A 175 1.60 19.73 0.22
CA HIS A 175 0.85 20.33 -0.88
C HIS A 175 1.57 20.22 -2.23
N LYS A 176 2.89 20.47 -2.28
CA LYS A 176 3.68 20.32 -3.51
C LYS A 176 3.75 18.87 -3.97
N GLY A 177 3.96 17.94 -3.04
CA GLY A 177 3.90 16.50 -3.34
C GLY A 177 2.54 16.06 -3.88
N MET A 178 1.45 16.59 -3.33
CA MET A 178 0.08 16.36 -3.78
C MET A 178 -0.17 16.92 -5.19
N ILE A 179 0.27 18.15 -5.48
CA ILE A 179 0.15 18.74 -6.82
C ILE A 179 0.96 17.94 -7.84
N THR A 180 2.18 17.52 -7.51
CA THR A 180 2.96 16.63 -8.36
C THR A 180 2.21 15.32 -8.63
N ALA A 181 1.60 14.71 -7.60
CA ALA A 181 0.80 13.50 -7.78
C ALA A 181 -0.40 13.72 -8.72
N ALA A 182 -1.12 14.83 -8.55
CA ALA A 182 -2.25 15.18 -9.39
C ALA A 182 -1.84 15.36 -10.86
N GLN A 183 -0.69 16.00 -11.13
CA GLN A 183 -0.14 16.15 -12.47
C GLN A 183 0.20 14.79 -13.10
N ILE A 184 0.85 13.90 -12.35
CA ILE A 184 1.18 12.54 -12.81
C ILE A 184 -0.10 11.78 -13.14
N MET A 185 -1.09 11.76 -12.24
CA MET A 185 -2.37 11.08 -12.47
C MET A 185 -3.10 11.64 -13.69
N ALA A 186 -3.15 12.96 -13.86
CA ALA A 186 -3.82 13.60 -14.98
C ALA A 186 -3.15 13.24 -16.32
N LEU A 187 -1.82 13.28 -16.39
CA LEU A 187 -1.08 12.91 -17.60
C LEU A 187 -1.18 11.42 -17.90
N THR A 188 -1.18 10.56 -16.88
CA THR A 188 -1.39 9.11 -17.05
C THR A 188 -2.79 8.84 -17.59
N ALA A 189 -3.82 9.47 -17.01
CA ALA A 189 -5.19 9.32 -17.50
C ALA A 189 -5.33 9.79 -18.95
N LEU A 190 -4.75 10.95 -19.28
CA LEU A 190 -4.76 11.49 -20.65
C LEU A 190 -4.07 10.54 -21.65
N GLU A 191 -2.97 9.91 -21.27
CA GLU A 191 -2.29 8.92 -22.09
C GLU A 191 -3.20 7.73 -22.41
N PHE A 192 -3.86 7.15 -21.40
CA PHE A 192 -4.79 6.05 -21.61
C PHE A 192 -6.04 6.46 -22.39
N MET A 193 -6.52 7.70 -22.22
CA MET A 193 -7.66 8.23 -22.98
C MET A 193 -7.32 8.47 -24.46
N SER A 194 -6.06 8.81 -24.74
CA SER A 194 -5.59 9.15 -26.09
C SER A 194 -5.04 7.95 -26.86
N ASN A 195 -4.76 6.84 -26.17
CA ASN A 195 -4.14 5.65 -26.74
C ASN A 195 -4.93 4.37 -26.39
N PRO A 196 -5.95 4.01 -27.19
CA PRO A 196 -6.76 2.81 -26.97
C PRO A 196 -5.96 1.50 -26.92
N GLU A 197 -4.82 1.42 -27.63
CA GLU A 197 -3.97 0.23 -27.63
C GLU A 197 -3.35 -0.04 -26.25
N LEU A 198 -3.04 1.02 -25.47
CA LEU A 198 -2.57 0.86 -24.09
C LEU A 198 -3.66 0.28 -23.19
N VAL A 199 -4.91 0.68 -23.39
CA VAL A 199 -6.06 0.14 -22.65
C VAL A 199 -6.23 -1.35 -22.96
N GLU A 200 -6.19 -1.73 -24.25
CA GLU A 200 -6.28 -3.13 -24.66
C GLU A 200 -5.12 -3.96 -24.08
N LYS A 201 -3.88 -3.44 -24.17
CA LYS A 201 -2.69 -4.11 -23.61
C LYS A 201 -2.81 -4.32 -22.10
N ALA A 202 -3.25 -3.30 -21.36
CA ALA A 202 -3.45 -3.39 -19.91
C ALA A 202 -4.56 -4.39 -19.56
N ARG A 203 -5.68 -4.39 -20.30
CA ARG A 203 -6.80 -5.32 -20.12
C ARG A 203 -6.40 -6.76 -20.41
N LYS A 204 -5.74 -7.03 -21.54
CA LYS A 204 -5.25 -8.37 -21.89
C LYS A 204 -4.30 -8.93 -20.83
N LYS A 205 -3.40 -8.10 -20.29
CA LYS A 205 -2.52 -8.52 -19.19
C LYS A 205 -3.31 -8.87 -17.92
N PHE A 206 -4.29 -8.05 -17.56
CA PHE A 206 -5.15 -8.29 -16.41
C PHE A 206 -5.93 -9.61 -16.57
N GLU A 207 -6.59 -9.81 -17.71
CA GLU A 207 -7.34 -11.04 -18.00
C GLU A 207 -6.46 -12.29 -17.92
N ASN A 208 -5.26 -12.23 -18.50
CA ASN A 208 -4.30 -13.33 -18.40
C ASN A 208 -3.85 -13.59 -16.95
N THR A 209 -3.76 -12.56 -16.11
CA THR A 209 -3.36 -12.69 -14.70
C THR A 209 -4.45 -13.40 -13.87
N PHE A 210 -5.72 -13.09 -14.13
CA PHE A 210 -6.85 -13.58 -13.35
C PHE A 210 -7.61 -14.75 -13.97
N LYS A 211 -7.19 -15.23 -15.15
CA LYS A 211 -7.82 -16.32 -15.91
C LYS A 211 -8.16 -17.54 -15.04
N ASP A 212 -7.22 -17.95 -14.18
CA ASP A 212 -7.35 -19.15 -13.35
C ASP A 212 -7.62 -18.83 -11.87
N LYS A 213 -7.74 -17.53 -11.52
CA LYS A 213 -7.88 -17.05 -10.13
C LYS A 213 -8.91 -15.90 -10.07
N PRO A 214 -10.19 -16.15 -10.36
CA PRO A 214 -11.20 -15.10 -10.34
C PRO A 214 -11.38 -14.54 -8.92
N TYR A 215 -11.69 -13.25 -8.84
CA TYR A 215 -12.06 -12.59 -7.59
C TYR A 215 -13.26 -13.28 -6.95
N LYS A 216 -13.18 -13.52 -5.64
CA LYS A 216 -14.29 -14.00 -4.82
C LYS A 216 -14.41 -13.06 -3.64
N THR A 217 -15.62 -12.60 -3.33
CA THR A 217 -15.80 -11.75 -2.15
C THR A 217 -15.28 -12.48 -0.90
N PRO A 218 -14.48 -11.82 -0.04
CA PRO A 218 -14.04 -12.41 1.22
C PRO A 218 -15.18 -12.44 2.26
N PHE A 219 -16.27 -11.73 2.00
CA PHE A 219 -17.40 -11.64 2.91
C PHE A 219 -18.32 -12.86 2.82
N PRO A 220 -18.87 -13.33 3.95
CA PRO A 220 -19.89 -14.38 3.96
C PRO A 220 -21.11 -14.04 3.09
N LYS A 221 -21.78 -15.06 2.55
CA LYS A 221 -22.98 -14.87 1.74
C LYS A 221 -24.07 -14.14 2.55
N GLY A 222 -24.61 -13.07 1.98
CA GLY A 222 -25.66 -12.28 2.63
C GLY A 222 -25.15 -11.29 3.68
N HIS A 223 -23.83 -11.19 3.87
CA HIS A 223 -23.24 -10.14 4.69
C HIS A 223 -23.63 -8.77 4.13
N LYS A 224 -24.09 -7.88 5.01
CA LYS A 224 -24.49 -6.52 4.66
C LYS A 224 -23.45 -5.56 5.21
N PRO A 225 -23.21 -4.41 4.55
CA PRO A 225 -22.39 -3.36 5.12
C PRO A 225 -22.86 -3.05 6.54
N PRO A 226 -21.96 -2.97 7.52
CA PRO A 226 -22.37 -2.66 8.88
C PRO A 226 -22.92 -1.23 8.91
N PHE A 227 -24.19 -1.08 9.30
CA PHE A 227 -24.82 0.23 9.49
C PHE A 227 -24.44 0.89 10.82
N HIS A 228 -23.85 0.10 11.72
CA HIS A 228 -23.36 0.51 13.04
C HIS A 228 -22.02 -0.15 13.29
N SER A 229 -20.93 0.46 12.83
CA SER A 229 -19.60 0.09 13.30
C SER A 229 -18.68 1.31 13.29
N LEU A 230 -18.74 2.03 14.40
CA LEU A 230 -17.61 2.38 15.28
C LEU A 230 -18.20 2.73 16.66
#